data_AF-A0A2S3QER8-F1
#
_entry.id   AF-A0A2S3QER8-F1
#
_cell.length_a   1.000
_cell.length_b   1.000
_cell.length_c   1.000
_cell.angle_alpha   90.00
_cell.angle_beta   90.00
_cell.angle_gamma   90.00
#
_symmetry.space_group_name_H-M   'P 1'
#
loop_
_entity.id
_entity.type
_entity.pdbx_description
1 polymer ?
#
loop_
_entity_poly.entity_id
_entity_poly.type
_entity_poly.pdbx_seq_one_letter_code
_entity_poly.pdbx_strand_id
1 'polypeptide(L)'
;MGSLRERIMIVSMIGVVAIMGFVVLHFYRSAYRMQISSAHARQDAQRLISPFLTINGGGDFSVQWVDFSGHLHRDYVLSVLDVNRRGQLLRKYVVYINGQNGTPRIFQELQVP
;
A
#
# COMPACT_ATOMS: atom_id res chain seq x y z
N MET A 1 21.88 -16.45 45.58
CA MET A 1 21.80 -15.10 44.97
C MET A 1 22.91 -15.00 43.94
N GLY A 2 22.57 -14.90 42.64
CA GLY A 2 23.56 -14.83 41.56
C GLY A 2 24.49 -13.62 41.65
N SER A 3 25.71 -13.77 41.13
CA SER A 3 26.76 -12.75 41.21
C SER A 3 26.36 -11.46 40.48
N LEU A 4 26.94 -10.32 40.85
CA LEU A 4 26.67 -9.03 40.20
C LEU A 4 26.86 -9.11 38.67
N ARG A 5 27.89 -9.85 38.22
CA ARG A 5 28.19 -10.10 36.81
C ARG A 5 27.07 -10.86 36.09
N GLU A 6 26.49 -11.85 36.75
CA GLU A 6 25.39 -12.65 36.23
C GLU A 6 24.11 -11.81 36.08
N ARG A 7 23.84 -10.92 37.05
CA ARG A 7 22.71 -9.98 36.98
C ARG A 7 22.86 -8.97 35.84
N ILE A 8 24.05 -8.41 35.64
CA ILE A 8 24.34 -7.48 34.53
C ILE A 8 24.17 -8.19 33.19
N MET A 9 24.66 -9.43 33.07
CA MET A 9 24.52 -10.25 31.87
C MET A 9 23.04 -10.50 31.53
N ILE A 10 22.24 -10.90 32.52
CA ILE A 10 20.79 -11.14 32.33
C ILE A 10 20.07 -9.87 31.88
N VAL A 11 20.32 -8.73 32.53
CA VAL A 11 19.69 -7.45 32.17
C VAL A 11 20.08 -7.03 30.74
N SER A 12 21.35 -7.20 30.38
CA SER A 12 21.82 -6.89 29.02
C SER A 12 21.18 -7.79 27.95
N MET A 13 21.01 -9.09 28.22
CA MET A 13 20.32 -10.01 27.31
C MET A 13 18.84 -9.65 27.13
N ILE A 14 18.14 -9.31 28.22
CA ILE A 14 16.76 -8.83 28.16
C ILE A 14 16.66 -7.56 27.29
N GLY A 15 17.59 -6.63 27.46
CA GLY A 15 17.65 -5.41 26.66
C GLY A 15 17.82 -5.70 25.16
N VAL A 16 18.75 -6.59 24.80
CA VAL A 16 18.98 -6.99 23.40
C VAL A 16 17.74 -7.65 22.79
N VAL A 17 17.10 -8.57 23.51
CA VAL A 17 15.88 -9.26 23.04
C VAL A 17 14.73 -8.26 22.84
N ALA A 18 14.56 -7.30 23.76
CA ALA A 18 13.53 -6.28 23.64
C ALA A 18 13.76 -5.36 22.42
N ILE A 19 15.01 -4.96 22.16
CA ILE A 19 15.38 -4.15 20.99
C ILE A 19 15.13 -4.93 19.70
N MET A 20 15.55 -6.20 19.62
CA MET A 20 15.30 -7.04 18.45
C MET A 20 13.80 -7.23 18.21
N GLY A 21 13.02 -7.50 19.26
CA GLY A 21 11.57 -7.61 19.17
C GLY A 21 10.91 -6.33 18.65
N PHE A 22 11.36 -5.17 19.13
CA PHE A 22 10.88 -3.88 18.64
C PHE A 22 11.20 -3.66 17.16
N VAL A 23 12.43 -3.96 16.73
CA VAL A 23 12.86 -3.83 15.33
C VAL A 23 12.04 -4.76 14.42
N VAL A 24 11.89 -6.03 14.79
CA VAL A 24 11.09 -7.00 14.03
C VAL A 24 9.63 -6.55 13.93
N LEU A 25 9.01 -6.13 15.04
CA LEU A 25 7.64 -5.63 15.04
C LEU A 25 7.50 -4.38 14.16
N HIS A 26 8.49 -3.50 14.17
CA HIS A 26 8.49 -2.31 13.34
C HIS A 26 8.60 -2.63 11.85
N PHE A 27 9.53 -3.50 11.46
CA PHE A 27 9.64 -3.97 10.07
C PHE A 27 8.40 -4.72 9.62
N TYR A 28 7.85 -5.60 10.46
CA TYR A 28 6.61 -6.30 10.19
C TYR A 28 5.45 -5.34 9.95
N ARG A 29 5.27 -4.32 10.81
CA ARG A 29 4.26 -3.27 10.62
C ARG A 29 4.49 -2.46 9.36
N SER A 30 5.73 -2.12 9.03
CA SER A 30 6.06 -1.37 7.81
C SER A 30 5.79 -2.20 6.54
N ALA A 31 6.16 -3.47 6.53
CA ALA A 31 5.89 -4.38 5.41
C ALA A 31 4.38 -4.67 5.26
N TYR A 32 3.65 -4.86 6.36
CA TYR A 32 2.19 -5.03 6.31
C TYR A 32 1.45 -3.76 5.88
N ARG A 33 1.99 -2.56 6.19
CA ARG A 33 1.47 -1.30 5.64
C ARG A 33 1.61 -1.23 4.12
N MET A 34 2.58 -1.93 3.53
CA MET A 34 2.76 -1.97 2.07
C MET A 34 1.74 -2.85 1.32
N GLN A 35 0.93 -3.68 2.00
CA GLN A 35 -0.06 -4.54 1.34
C GLN A 35 -1.42 -4.47 2.03
N ILE A 36 -2.28 -3.56 1.56
CA ILE A 36 -3.72 -3.68 1.79
C ILE A 36 -4.29 -4.61 0.72
N SER A 37 -5.29 -5.43 1.09
CA SER A 37 -5.93 -6.32 0.12
C SER A 37 -6.49 -5.53 -1.06
N SER A 38 -6.27 -6.05 -2.27
CA SER A 38 -6.70 -5.47 -3.54
C SER A 38 -8.19 -5.06 -3.54
N ALA A 39 -9.02 -5.74 -2.75
CA ALA A 39 -10.44 -5.41 -2.57
C ALA A 39 -10.68 -4.05 -1.89
N HIS A 40 -9.95 -3.72 -0.83
CA HIS A 40 -10.07 -2.42 -0.16
C HIS A 40 -9.48 -1.29 -1.02
N ALA A 41 -8.32 -1.55 -1.65
CA ALA A 41 -7.70 -0.62 -2.59
C ALA A 41 -8.64 -0.30 -3.77
N ARG A 42 -9.36 -1.31 -4.29
CA ARG A 42 -10.38 -1.16 -5.33
C ARG A 42 -11.54 -0.27 -4.90
N GLN A 43 -12.11 -0.52 -3.72
CA GLN A 43 -13.27 0.23 -3.26
C GLN A 43 -12.93 1.72 -3.00
N ASP A 44 -11.77 1.99 -2.42
CA ASP A 44 -11.30 3.36 -2.20
C ASP A 44 -10.98 4.09 -3.51
N ALA A 45 -10.27 3.43 -4.43
CA ALA A 45 -9.95 4.00 -5.74
C ALA A 45 -11.20 4.30 -6.59
N GLN A 46 -12.21 3.42 -6.54
CA GLN A 46 -13.49 3.64 -7.23
C GLN A 46 -14.23 4.88 -6.70
N ARG A 47 -14.15 5.15 -5.39
CA ARG A 47 -14.74 6.37 -4.80
C ARG A 47 -14.04 7.65 -5.30
N LEU A 48 -12.73 7.60 -5.49
CA LEU A 48 -11.95 8.75 -5.97
C LEU A 48 -12.15 9.04 -7.46
N ILE A 49 -12.47 8.04 -8.29
CA ILE A 49 -12.63 8.18 -9.75
C ILE A 49 -14.12 8.18 -10.23
N SER A 50 -15.11 8.08 -9.33
CA SER A 50 -16.57 8.09 -9.61
C SER A 50 -17.03 9.14 -10.66
N PRO A 51 -18.14 8.99 -11.43
CA PRO A 51 -18.97 7.87 -11.87
C PRO A 51 -18.92 7.67 -13.41
N PHE A 52 -17.99 8.32 -14.11
CA PHE A 52 -18.01 8.46 -15.58
C PHE A 52 -17.27 7.35 -16.35
N LEU A 53 -16.52 6.50 -15.64
CA LEU A 53 -15.86 5.33 -16.22
C LEU A 53 -16.45 4.07 -15.60
N THR A 54 -16.88 3.14 -16.46
CA THR A 54 -17.09 1.76 -16.05
C THR A 54 -15.73 1.13 -15.81
N ILE A 55 -15.20 1.30 -14.59
CA ILE A 55 -13.92 0.72 -14.21
C ILE A 55 -14.11 -0.79 -14.01
N ASN A 56 -13.91 -1.56 -15.08
CA ASN A 56 -13.76 -3.01 -15.01
C ASN A 56 -12.30 -3.38 -14.69
N GLY A 57 -11.83 -2.95 -13.52
CA GLY A 57 -10.49 -3.25 -13.02
C GLY A 57 -10.27 -2.60 -11.66
N GLY A 58 -9.83 -3.38 -10.67
CA GLY A 58 -9.66 -2.92 -9.30
C GLY A 58 -8.26 -2.38 -9.04
N GLY A 59 -8.05 -1.83 -7.84
CA GLY A 59 -6.71 -1.54 -7.33
C GLY A 59 -5.91 -2.83 -7.32
N ASP A 60 -4.98 -2.95 -8.26
CA ASP A 60 -4.11 -4.13 -8.34
C ASP A 60 -3.22 -4.18 -7.08
N PHE A 61 -2.84 -3.00 -6.58
CA PHE A 61 -2.19 -2.80 -5.29
C PHE A 61 -2.35 -1.34 -4.82
N SER A 62 -2.17 -1.13 -3.51
CA SER A 62 -2.05 0.20 -2.91
C SER A 62 -0.82 0.25 -2.03
N VAL A 63 -0.10 1.37 -2.06
CA VAL A 63 1.10 1.59 -1.27
C VAL A 63 0.79 2.59 -0.18
N GLN A 64 0.99 2.22 1.08
CA GLN A 64 0.95 3.19 2.18
C GLN A 64 2.35 3.62 2.56
N TRP A 65 2.51 4.93 2.75
CA TRP A 65 3.77 5.54 3.14
C TRP A 65 3.50 6.69 4.12
N VAL A 66 4.51 7.09 4.86
CA VAL A 66 4.43 8.20 5.83
C VAL A 66 5.39 9.28 5.36
N ASP A 67 4.94 10.53 5.27
CA ASP A 67 5.80 11.64 4.89
C ASP A 67 6.71 12.11 6.04
N PHE A 68 7.59 13.08 5.74
CA PHE A 68 8.49 13.67 6.75
C PHE A 68 7.77 14.41 7.89
N SER A 69 6.50 14.77 7.71
CA SER A 69 5.64 15.35 8.75
C SER A 69 4.87 14.31 9.58
N GLY A 70 5.04 13.02 9.28
CA GLY A 70 4.37 11.93 9.99
C GLY A 70 2.95 11.64 9.50
N HIS A 71 2.49 12.28 8.42
CA HIS A 71 1.17 12.01 7.85
C HIS A 71 1.19 10.72 7.02
N LEU A 72 0.19 9.87 7.25
CA LEU A 72 0.00 8.64 6.49
C LEU A 72 -0.67 8.96 5.15
N HIS A 73 -0.05 8.49 4.08
CA HIS A 73 -0.49 8.59 2.70
C HIS A 73 -0.76 7.21 2.11
N ARG A 74 -1.61 7.15 1.08
CA ARG A 74 -1.95 5.91 0.38
C ARG A 74 -2.12 6.14 -1.11
N ASP A 75 -1.15 5.68 -1.89
CA ASP A 75 -1.22 5.72 -3.35
C ASP A 75 -1.84 4.45 -3.91
N TYR A 76 -2.39 4.56 -5.11
CA TYR A 76 -3.08 3.46 -5.78
C TYR A 76 -2.52 3.25 -7.18
N VAL A 77 -2.40 1.99 -7.59
CA VAL A 77 -2.15 1.61 -8.98
C VAL A 77 -3.27 0.71 -9.46
N LEU A 78 -3.84 1.05 -10.61
CA LEU A 78 -5.10 0.51 -11.10
C LEU A 78 -4.97 0.11 -12.56
N SER A 79 -5.34 -1.12 -12.89
CA SER A 79 -5.69 -1.45 -14.26
C SER A 79 -7.11 -0.95 -14.56
N VAL A 80 -7.25 -0.08 -15.57
CA VAL A 80 -8.53 0.48 -16.02
C VAL A 80 -8.84 -0.03 -17.42
N LEU A 81 -10.06 -0.51 -17.62
CA LEU A 81 -10.59 -0.89 -18.93
C LEU A 81 -11.57 0.18 -19.43
N ASP A 82 -11.31 0.73 -20.61
CA ASP A 82 -12.22 1.61 -21.34
C ASP A 82 -13.05 0.75 -22.29
N VAL A 83 -14.35 0.64 -22.00
CA VAL A 83 -15.27 -0.26 -22.69
C VAL A 83 -16.43 0.57 -23.25
N ASN A 84 -16.79 0.35 -24.51
CA ASN A 84 -17.92 1.05 -25.12
C ASN A 84 -19.27 0.51 -24.63
N ARG A 85 -20.38 1.17 -25.01
CA ARG A 85 -21.76 0.76 -24.65
C ARG A 85 -22.16 -0.65 -25.14
N ARG A 86 -21.41 -1.23 -26.08
CA ARG A 86 -21.63 -2.58 -26.61
C ARG A 86 -20.76 -3.64 -25.91
N GLY A 87 -19.98 -3.26 -24.90
CA GLY A 87 -19.09 -4.16 -24.18
C GLY A 87 -17.74 -4.41 -24.89
N GLN A 88 -17.43 -3.69 -25.97
CA GLN A 88 -16.13 -3.84 -26.64
C GLN A 88 -15.06 -3.08 -25.88
N LEU A 89 -13.96 -3.76 -25.58
CA LEU A 89 -12.76 -3.16 -25.00
C LEU A 89 -12.13 -2.24 -26.04
N LEU A 90 -12.08 -0.95 -25.74
CA LEU A 90 -11.44 0.05 -26.58
C LEU A 90 -9.97 0.16 -26.21
N ARG A 91 -9.69 0.39 -24.92
CA ARG A 91 -8.36 0.67 -24.39
C ARG A 91 -8.18 0.09 -23.00
N LYS A 92 -6.94 -0.21 -22.64
CA LYS A 92 -6.56 -0.60 -21.28
C LYS A 92 -5.47 0.34 -20.79
N TYR A 93 -5.57 0.79 -19.55
CA TYR A 93 -4.59 1.68 -18.93
C TYR A 93 -4.13 1.16 -17.60
N VAL A 94 -2.91 1.49 -17.22
CA VAL A 94 -2.47 1.51 -15.84
C VAL A 94 -2.55 2.96 -15.37
N VAL A 95 -3.32 3.20 -14.32
CA VAL A 95 -3.51 4.52 -13.72
C VAL A 95 -2.87 4.52 -12.35
N TYR A 96 -2.04 5.51 -12.10
CA TYR A 96 -1.54 5.84 -10.77
C TYR A 96 -2.43 6.93 -10.17
N ILE A 97 -2.89 6.75 -8.93
CA ILE A 97 -3.54 7.81 -8.16
C ILE A 97 -2.64 8.16 -6.99
N ASN A 98 -2.31 9.45 -6.90
CA ASN A 98 -1.67 10.01 -5.73
C ASN A 98 -2.71 10.13 -4.59
N GLY A 99 -2.42 9.49 -3.46
CA GLY A 99 -3.25 9.48 -2.27
C GLY A 99 -3.45 10.82 -1.58
N GLN A 100 -2.51 11.76 -1.75
CA GLN A 100 -2.59 13.07 -1.11
C GLN A 100 -3.66 13.96 -1.72
N ASN A 101 -3.77 13.95 -3.05
CA ASN A 101 -4.62 14.89 -3.79
C ASN A 101 -5.68 14.18 -4.64
N GLY A 102 -5.72 12.84 -4.62
CA GLY A 102 -6.64 12.03 -5.42
C GLY A 102 -6.45 12.18 -6.92
N THR A 103 -5.33 12.77 -7.39
CA THR A 103 -5.14 13.08 -8.80
C THR A 103 -4.72 11.83 -9.58
N PRO A 104 -5.52 11.38 -10.55
CA PRO A 104 -5.15 10.26 -11.41
C PRO A 104 -4.14 10.70 -12.48
N ARG A 105 -3.16 9.86 -12.75
CA ARG A 105 -2.24 9.98 -13.90
C ARG A 105 -2.18 8.66 -14.64
N ILE A 106 -2.33 8.72 -15.96
CA ILE A 106 -2.12 7.56 -16.82
C ILE A 106 -0.62 7.24 -16.78
N PHE A 107 -0.29 6.07 -16.24
CA PHE A 107 1.08 5.58 -16.13
C PHE A 107 1.48 4.85 -17.42
N GLN A 108 0.57 4.07 -17.98
CA GLN A 108 0.79 3.32 -19.20
C GLN A 108 -0.51 3.05 -19.94
N GLU A 109 -0.51 3.21 -21.26
CA GLU A 109 -1.55 2.67 -22.13
C GLU A 109 -1.10 1.29 -22.63
N LEU A 110 -1.94 0.29 -22.45
CA LEU A 110 -1.69 -1.09 -22.84
C LEU A 110 -2.40 -1.35 -24.16
N GLN A 111 -1.67 -1.88 -25.14
CA GLN A 111 -2.26 -2.28 -26.41
C GLN A 111 -3.29 -3.37 -26.18
N VAL A 112 -4.47 -3.18 -26.77
CA VAL A 112 -5.54 -4.18 -26.79
C VAL A 112 -5.35 -5.01 -28.07
N PRO A 113 -5.36 -6.35 -28.00
CA PRO A 113 -5.29 -7.20 -29.17
C PRO A 113 -6.51 -7.07 -30.10
#